data_AF-A0A7J0GQ15-F1
#
_entry.id   AF-A0A7J0GQ15-F1
#
_cell.length_a   1.000
_cell.length_b   1.000
_cell.length_c   1.000
_cell.angle_alpha   90.00
_cell.angle_beta   90.00
_cell.angle_gamma   90.00
#
_symmetry.space_group_name_H-M   'P 1'
#
loop_
_entity.id
_entity.type
_entity.pdbx_description
1 polymer ?
#
loop_
_entity_poly.entity_id
_entity_poly.type
_entity_poly.pdbx_seq_one_letter_code
_entity_poly.pdbx_strand_id
1 'polypeptide(L)'
;MTAEYKETVERRYFTITGEKANEELIENLISSGESETFLQKAIQDQGRGQILDTISEIQERHDAVKEIEKNLIELHQVFLDMAALVEAQGQQLNNIESHVAHASSFVRRGTGQLQEAREHQKSSRKWTCIAIGLGACVLLLILFPILSSVLVHVV
;
A
#
# COMPACT_ATOMS: atom_id res chain seq x y z
N MET A 1 68.34 19.29 -28.24
CA MET A 1 68.51 18.62 -26.93
C MET A 1 67.93 19.45 -25.79
N THR A 2 68.03 20.79 -25.79
CA THR A 2 67.44 21.67 -24.75
C THR A 2 65.92 21.85 -24.84
N ALA A 3 65.32 21.85 -26.04
CA ALA A 3 63.87 22.06 -26.22
C ALA A 3 63.00 20.90 -25.67
N GLU A 4 63.35 19.64 -25.94
CA GLU A 4 62.61 18.47 -25.40
C GLU A 4 62.70 18.39 -23.87
N TYR A 5 63.85 18.77 -23.30
CA TYR A 5 64.03 18.80 -21.85
C TYR A 5 63.15 19.89 -21.22
N LYS A 6 63.06 21.07 -21.85
CA LYS A 6 62.20 22.17 -21.43
C LYS A 6 60.72 21.78 -21.41
N GLU A 7 60.24 21.18 -22.50
CA GLU A 7 58.87 20.69 -22.63
C GLU A 7 58.54 19.61 -21.58
N THR A 8 59.50 18.74 -21.29
CA THR A 8 59.35 17.69 -20.26
C THR A 8 59.19 18.29 -18.86
N VAL A 9 59.97 19.31 -18.51
CA VAL A 9 59.91 19.99 -17.21
C VAL A 9 58.62 20.80 -17.07
N GLU A 10 58.21 21.50 -18.12
CA GLU A 10 56.96 22.28 -18.16
C GLU A 10 55.73 21.38 -17.96
N ARG A 11 55.67 20.23 -18.67
CA ARG A 11 54.56 19.28 -18.54
C ARG A 11 54.46 18.67 -17.14
N ARG A 12 55.60 18.39 -16.51
CA ARG A 12 55.64 17.87 -15.13
C ARG A 12 55.22 18.93 -14.12
N TYR A 13 55.64 20.18 -14.28
CA TYR A 13 55.20 21.30 -13.46
C TYR A 13 53.67 21.41 -13.48
N PHE A 14 53.07 21.48 -14.68
CA PHE A 14 51.62 21.62 -14.85
C PHE A 14 50.83 20.45 -14.24
N THR A 15 51.34 19.21 -14.38
CA THR A 15 50.67 18.02 -13.83
C THR A 15 50.59 18.06 -12.31
N ILE A 16 51.57 18.70 -11.66
CA ILE A 16 51.65 18.72 -10.20
C ILE A 16 50.95 19.96 -9.65
N THR A 17 51.26 21.14 -10.18
CA THR A 17 50.75 22.41 -9.67
C THR A 17 49.36 22.75 -10.18
N GLY A 18 48.97 22.23 -11.35
CA GLY A 18 47.74 22.61 -12.06
C GLY A 18 47.82 23.94 -12.80
N GLU A 19 48.95 24.66 -12.75
CA GLU A 19 49.13 25.99 -13.34
C GLU A 19 50.26 26.00 -14.39
N LYS A 20 50.16 26.90 -15.39
CA LYS A 20 51.22 27.10 -16.39
C LYS A 20 52.36 27.93 -15.81
N ALA A 21 53.56 27.39 -15.82
CA ALA A 21 54.76 28.11 -15.40
C ALA A 21 55.17 29.16 -16.43
N ASN A 22 55.73 30.28 -15.97
CA ASN A 22 56.39 31.25 -16.83
C ASN A 22 57.69 30.66 -17.40
N GLU A 23 57.99 31.02 -18.65
CA GLU A 23 59.18 30.56 -19.39
C GLU A 23 60.48 30.77 -18.60
N GLU A 24 60.60 31.92 -17.92
CA GLU A 24 61.75 32.32 -17.12
C GLU A 24 61.91 31.46 -15.85
N LEU A 25 60.80 31.01 -15.27
CA LEU A 25 60.80 30.11 -14.11
C LEU A 25 61.30 28.71 -14.51
N ILE A 26 60.84 28.20 -15.65
CA ILE A 26 61.28 26.92 -16.20
C ILE A 26 62.77 26.96 -16.54
N GLU A 27 63.24 28.05 -17.13
CA GLU A 27 64.65 28.21 -17.51
C GLU A 27 65.55 28.28 -16.28
N ASN A 28 65.12 28.98 -15.22
CA ASN A 28 65.82 29.01 -13.93
C ASN A 28 65.85 27.63 -13.25
N LEU A 29 64.76 26.86 -13.28
CA LEU A 29 64.69 25.49 -12.74
C LEU A 29 65.61 24.51 -13.48
N ILE A 30 65.77 24.70 -14.79
CA ILE A 30 66.67 23.92 -15.63
C ILE A 30 68.12 24.33 -15.38
N SER A 31 68.41 25.63 -15.25
CA SER A 31 69.78 26.14 -15.03
C SER A 31 70.29 25.91 -13.61
N SER A 32 69.41 25.94 -12.61
CA SER A 32 69.77 25.70 -11.20
C SER A 32 69.98 24.22 -10.89
N GLY A 33 69.47 23.32 -11.74
CA GLY A 33 69.46 21.88 -11.47
C GLY A 33 68.48 21.46 -10.36
N GLU A 34 67.65 22.38 -9.84
CA GLU A 34 66.69 22.10 -8.76
C GLU A 34 65.34 21.56 -9.24
N SER A 35 65.23 21.23 -10.53
CA SER A 35 63.99 20.69 -11.11
C SER A 35 63.54 19.39 -10.42
N GLU A 36 64.47 18.50 -10.05
CA GLU A 36 64.14 17.24 -9.36
C GLU A 36 63.74 17.44 -7.90
N THR A 37 64.43 18.32 -7.17
CA THR A 37 64.10 18.63 -5.77
C THR A 37 62.76 19.35 -5.65
N PHE A 38 62.43 20.23 -6.60
CA PHE A 38 61.11 20.85 -6.71
C PHE A 38 60.02 19.79 -6.96
N LEU A 39 60.23 18.90 -7.94
CA LEU A 39 59.33 17.79 -8.24
C LEU A 39 59.08 16.91 -7.02
N GLN A 40 60.13 16.55 -6.30
CA GLN A 40 60.04 15.72 -5.10
C GLN A 40 59.26 16.40 -3.98
N LYS A 41 59.48 17.71 -3.78
CA LYS A 41 58.77 18.50 -2.77
C LYS A 41 57.30 18.72 -3.12
N ALA A 42 57.00 19.00 -4.38
CA ALA A 42 55.64 19.20 -4.86
C ALA A 42 54.84 17.88 -4.87
N ILE A 43 55.46 16.73 -5.15
CA ILE A 43 54.81 15.42 -4.96
C ILE A 43 54.51 15.16 -3.47
N GLN A 44 55.43 15.55 -2.59
CA GLN A 44 55.28 15.34 -1.14
C GLN A 44 54.19 16.25 -0.54
N ASP A 45 54.12 17.50 -0.98
CA ASP A 45 53.16 18.50 -0.49
C ASP A 45 51.79 18.42 -1.20
N GLN A 46 51.76 18.22 -2.53
CA GLN A 46 50.55 18.32 -3.35
C GLN A 46 49.96 16.94 -3.71
N GLY A 47 50.80 15.91 -3.85
CA GLY A 47 50.36 14.54 -4.21
C GLY A 47 49.60 13.82 -3.11
N ARG A 48 49.83 14.16 -1.83
CA ARG A 48 49.03 13.60 -0.71
C ARG A 48 47.64 14.22 -0.64
N GLY A 49 47.51 15.53 -0.91
CA GLY A 49 46.24 16.25 -0.80
C GLY A 49 45.19 15.77 -1.78
N GLN A 50 45.50 15.76 -3.09
CA GLN A 50 44.54 15.33 -4.12
C GLN A 50 44.12 13.86 -3.99
N ILE A 51 45.05 12.98 -3.59
CA ILE A 51 44.74 11.55 -3.37
C ILE A 51 43.85 11.39 -2.14
N LEU A 52 44.13 12.12 -1.05
CA LEU A 52 43.29 12.07 0.16
C LEU A 52 41.89 12.64 -0.10
N ASP A 53 41.77 13.72 -0.87
CA ASP A 53 40.47 14.29 -1.25
C ASP A 53 39.66 13.31 -2.12
N THR A 54 40.31 12.67 -3.10
CA THR A 54 39.67 11.66 -3.95
C THR A 54 39.22 10.44 -3.13
N ILE A 55 40.05 9.98 -2.19
CA ILE A 55 39.69 8.88 -1.29
C ILE A 55 38.54 9.30 -0.37
N SER A 56 38.55 10.53 0.15
CA SER A 56 37.45 11.07 0.97
C SER A 56 36.14 11.10 0.19
N GLU A 57 36.16 11.55 -1.07
CA GLU A 57 34.97 11.58 -1.93
C GLU A 57 34.45 10.15 -2.21
N ILE A 58 35.34 9.19 -2.47
CA ILE A 58 34.97 7.78 -2.67
C ILE A 58 34.35 7.21 -1.38
N GLN A 59 34.92 7.52 -0.22
CA GLN A 59 34.44 7.09 1.09
C GLN A 59 33.02 7.63 1.34
N GLU A 60 32.81 8.92 1.09
CA GLU A 60 31.52 9.61 1.28
C GLU A 60 30.43 9.02 0.37
N ARG A 61 30.77 8.72 -0.89
CA ARG A 61 29.87 8.02 -1.80
C ARG A 61 29.59 6.58 -1.35
N HIS A 62 30.59 5.88 -0.82
CA HIS A 62 30.40 4.52 -0.32
C HIS A 62 29.47 4.49 0.89
N ASP A 63 29.64 5.43 1.82
CA ASP A 63 28.76 5.58 2.98
C ASP A 63 27.32 5.90 2.55
N ALA A 64 27.14 6.77 1.55
CA ALA A 64 25.82 7.04 0.97
C ALA A 64 25.19 5.79 0.33
N VAL A 65 25.96 4.98 -0.41
CA VAL A 65 25.48 3.72 -0.99
C VAL A 65 25.09 2.73 0.10
N LYS A 66 25.87 2.65 1.18
CA LYS A 66 25.57 1.79 2.33
C LYS A 66 24.29 2.19 3.05
N GLU A 67 24.02 3.49 3.13
CA GLU A 67 22.75 4.01 3.65
C GLU A 67 21.57 3.63 2.74
N ILE A 68 21.74 3.73 1.42
CA ILE A 68 20.72 3.29 0.45
C ILE A 68 20.46 1.77 0.58
N GLU A 69 21.51 0.96 0.73
CA GLU A 69 21.38 -0.49 0.93
C GLU A 69 20.56 -0.79 2.19
N LYS A 70 20.85 -0.14 3.31
CA LYS A 70 20.10 -0.29 4.56
C LYS A 70 18.61 0.08 4.35
N ASN A 71 18.35 1.20 3.71
CA ASN A 71 16.98 1.66 3.44
C ASN A 71 16.22 0.67 2.52
N LEU A 72 16.91 0.05 1.56
CA LEU A 72 16.32 -0.96 0.68
C LEU A 72 15.95 -2.24 1.44
N ILE A 73 16.80 -2.68 2.37
CA ILE A 73 16.52 -3.84 3.24
C ILE A 73 15.29 -3.57 4.12
N GLU A 74 15.20 -2.38 4.72
CA GLU A 74 14.02 -1.98 5.50
C GLU A 74 12.74 -1.96 4.64
N LEU A 75 12.83 -1.41 3.41
CA LEU A 75 11.70 -1.38 2.49
C LEU A 75 11.28 -2.78 2.03
N HIS A 76 12.24 -3.69 1.82
CA HIS A 76 11.96 -5.09 1.52
C HIS A 76 11.21 -5.77 2.67
N GLN A 77 11.59 -5.49 3.92
CA GLN A 77 10.88 -6.00 5.08
C GLN A 77 9.45 -5.47 5.17
N VAL A 78 9.22 -4.17 4.92
CA VAL A 78 7.86 -3.59 4.82
C VAL A 78 7.04 -4.25 3.73
N PHE A 79 7.65 -4.57 2.58
CA PHE A 79 6.97 -5.26 1.48
C PHE A 79 6.54 -6.68 1.87
N LEU A 80 7.39 -7.42 2.58
CA LEU A 80 7.07 -8.76 3.11
C LEU A 80 5.96 -8.70 4.16
N ASP A 81 6.01 -7.73 5.08
CA ASP A 81 4.96 -7.54 6.08
C ASP A 81 3.61 -7.17 5.42
N MET A 82 3.64 -6.34 4.37
CA MET A 82 2.45 -6.02 3.59
C MET A 82 1.88 -7.27 2.90
N ALA A 83 2.73 -8.11 2.31
CA ALA A 83 2.29 -9.36 1.69
C ALA A 83 1.63 -10.30 2.71
N ALA A 84 2.22 -10.45 3.91
CA ALA A 84 1.65 -11.25 4.99
C ALA A 84 0.31 -10.69 5.50
N LEU A 85 0.18 -9.36 5.62
CA LEU A 85 -1.07 -8.68 6.00
C LEU A 85 -2.17 -8.86 4.96
N VAL A 86 -1.84 -8.85 3.67
CA VAL A 86 -2.81 -9.08 2.58
C VAL A 86 -3.27 -10.54 2.56
N GLU A 87 -2.34 -11.49 2.70
CA GLU A 87 -2.65 -12.92 2.82
C GLU A 87 -3.60 -13.18 4.01
N ALA A 88 -3.30 -12.59 5.18
CA ALA A 88 -4.15 -12.71 6.37
C ALA A 88 -5.54 -12.07 6.18
N GLN A 89 -5.62 -10.94 5.48
CA GLN A 89 -6.90 -10.27 5.16
C GLN A 89 -7.74 -11.03 4.12
N GLY A 90 -7.14 -11.92 3.32
CA GLY A 90 -7.87 -12.77 2.37
C GLY A 90 -8.96 -13.63 3.00
N GLN A 91 -8.77 -14.07 4.25
CA GLN A 91 -9.78 -14.82 5.02
C GLN A 91 -10.99 -13.96 5.43
N GLN A 92 -10.79 -12.67 5.75
CA GLN A 92 -11.89 -11.78 6.15
C GLN A 92 -12.78 -11.36 4.98
N LEU A 93 -12.23 -11.24 3.76
CA LEU A 93 -13.02 -10.93 2.56
C LEU A 93 -14.07 -12.01 2.25
N ASN A 94 -13.71 -13.29 2.45
CA ASN A 94 -14.63 -14.42 2.28
C ASN A 94 -15.83 -14.34 3.25
N ASN A 95 -15.61 -13.81 4.47
CA ASN A 95 -16.69 -13.63 5.44
C ASN A 95 -17.66 -12.51 5.02
N ILE A 96 -17.19 -11.41 4.43
CA ILE A 96 -18.09 -10.33 3.96
C ILE A 96 -18.97 -10.84 2.82
N GLU A 97 -18.39 -11.54 1.84
CA GLU A 97 -19.15 -12.13 0.74
C GLU A 97 -20.19 -13.13 1.28
N SER A 98 -19.79 -13.99 2.21
CA SER A 98 -20.68 -14.92 2.90
C SER A 98 -21.81 -14.20 3.64
N HIS A 99 -21.53 -13.15 4.42
CA HIS A 99 -22.53 -12.37 5.13
C HIS A 99 -23.51 -11.67 4.18
N VAL A 100 -23.03 -11.11 3.06
CA VAL A 100 -23.87 -10.49 2.04
C VAL A 100 -24.74 -11.55 1.34
N ALA A 101 -24.17 -12.70 0.98
CA ALA A 101 -24.90 -13.82 0.41
C ALA A 101 -25.99 -14.33 1.38
N HIS A 102 -25.66 -14.51 2.65
CA HIS A 102 -26.61 -14.89 3.69
C HIS A 102 -27.73 -13.87 3.85
N ALA A 103 -27.41 -12.57 3.97
CA ALA A 103 -28.41 -11.50 4.08
C ALA A 103 -29.34 -11.50 2.86
N SER A 104 -28.79 -11.60 1.64
CA SER A 104 -29.59 -11.67 0.41
C SER A 104 -30.52 -12.89 0.38
N SER A 105 -30.05 -14.04 0.89
CA SER A 105 -30.83 -15.28 0.96
C SER A 105 -31.97 -15.16 1.98
N PHE A 106 -31.72 -14.54 3.14
CA PHE A 106 -32.74 -14.31 4.16
C PHE A 106 -33.82 -13.37 3.67
N VAL A 107 -33.44 -12.27 3.02
CA VAL A 107 -34.41 -11.33 2.41
C VAL A 107 -35.25 -12.05 1.36
N ARG A 108 -34.64 -12.83 0.46
CA ARG A 108 -35.38 -13.56 -0.58
C ARG A 108 -36.34 -14.62 -0.02
N ARG A 109 -35.94 -15.33 1.04
CA ARG A 109 -36.84 -16.29 1.72
C ARG A 109 -37.96 -15.57 2.46
N GLY A 110 -37.65 -14.47 3.14
CA GLY A 110 -38.62 -13.64 3.84
C GLY A 110 -39.67 -13.05 2.89
N THR A 111 -39.28 -12.57 1.71
CA THR A 111 -40.23 -12.07 0.71
C THR A 111 -41.13 -13.18 0.17
N GLY A 112 -40.59 -14.39 -0.04
CA GLY A 112 -41.39 -15.56 -0.41
C GLY A 112 -42.45 -15.91 0.64
N GLN A 113 -42.06 -15.96 1.92
CA GLN A 113 -42.99 -16.22 3.03
C GLN A 113 -44.08 -15.14 3.15
N LEU A 114 -43.73 -13.86 2.94
CA LEU A 114 -44.71 -12.77 2.93
C LEU A 114 -45.70 -12.89 1.76
N GLN A 115 -45.25 -13.35 0.60
CA GLN A 115 -46.10 -13.60 -0.56
C GLN A 115 -47.08 -14.75 -0.29
N GLU A 116 -46.59 -15.87 0.23
CA GLU A 116 -47.42 -17.01 0.61
C GLU A 116 -48.43 -16.64 1.71
N ALA A 117 -48.01 -15.90 2.74
CA ALA A 117 -48.89 -15.39 3.78
C ALA A 117 -49.99 -14.48 3.21
N ARG A 118 -49.67 -13.64 2.23
CA ARG A 118 -50.66 -12.80 1.52
C ARG A 118 -51.67 -13.67 0.76
N GLU A 119 -51.23 -14.72 0.08
CA GLU A 119 -52.12 -15.63 -0.65
C GLU A 119 -53.06 -16.39 0.30
N HIS A 120 -52.55 -16.90 1.42
CA HIS A 120 -53.36 -17.50 2.48
C HIS A 120 -54.35 -16.51 3.09
N GLN A 121 -53.93 -15.27 3.36
CA GLN A 121 -54.84 -14.25 3.89
C GLN A 121 -55.97 -13.93 2.90
N LYS A 122 -55.67 -13.89 1.59
CA LYS A 122 -56.68 -13.63 0.55
C LYS A 122 -57.69 -14.77 0.42
N SER A 123 -57.24 -16.02 0.49
CA SER A 123 -58.11 -17.19 0.36
C SER A 123 -58.93 -17.47 1.64
N SER A 124 -58.36 -17.22 2.81
CA SER A 124 -59.00 -17.45 4.12
C SER A 124 -60.26 -16.60 4.31
N ARG A 125 -60.30 -15.35 3.80
CA ARG A 125 -61.46 -14.45 3.93
C ARG A 125 -62.79 -15.10 3.52
N LYS A 126 -62.80 -15.88 2.43
CA LYS A 126 -64.01 -16.56 1.95
C LYS A 126 -64.46 -17.66 2.92
N TRP A 127 -63.51 -18.44 3.41
CA TRP A 127 -63.76 -19.50 4.40
C TRP A 127 -64.21 -18.94 5.75
N THR A 128 -63.63 -17.81 6.19
CA THR A 128 -64.07 -17.11 7.40
C THR A 128 -65.53 -16.66 7.30
N CYS A 129 -65.93 -16.06 6.16
CA CYS A 129 -67.33 -15.68 5.95
C CYS A 129 -68.28 -16.89 5.97
N ILE A 130 -67.89 -18.00 5.33
CA ILE A 130 -68.69 -19.24 5.33
C ILE A 130 -68.81 -19.79 6.76
N ALA A 131 -67.71 -19.83 7.52
CA ALA A 131 -67.70 -20.32 8.90
C ALA A 131 -68.59 -19.48 9.83
N ILE A 132 -68.52 -18.14 9.71
CA ILE A 132 -69.38 -17.23 10.47
C ILE A 132 -70.86 -17.43 10.10
N GLY A 133 -71.17 -17.54 8.80
CA GLY A 133 -72.54 -17.76 8.33
C GLY A 133 -73.14 -19.08 8.82
N LEU A 134 -72.37 -20.17 8.76
CA LEU A 134 -72.78 -21.46 9.31
C LEU A 134 -73.00 -21.40 10.82
N GLY A 135 -72.08 -20.76 11.57
CA GLY A 135 -72.23 -20.56 13.01
C GLY A 135 -73.50 -19.79 13.38
N ALA A 136 -73.80 -18.70 12.66
CA ALA A 136 -75.02 -17.93 12.86
C ALA A 136 -76.30 -18.74 12.56
N CYS A 137 -76.29 -19.55 11.49
CA CYS A 137 -77.43 -20.43 11.17
C CYS A 137 -77.68 -21.47 12.27
N VAL A 138 -76.63 -22.10 12.79
CA VAL A 138 -76.74 -23.06 13.90
C VAL A 138 -77.30 -22.40 15.16
N LEU A 139 -76.84 -21.19 15.50
CA LEU A 139 -77.37 -20.43 16.64
C LEU A 139 -78.87 -20.13 16.47
N LEU A 140 -79.30 -19.69 15.29
CA LEU A 140 -80.72 -19.43 15.03
C LEU A 140 -81.59 -20.70 15.15
N LEU A 141 -81.11 -21.84 14.64
CA LEU A 141 -81.83 -23.12 14.74
C LEU A 141 -81.99 -23.59 16.19
N ILE A 142 -81.03 -23.29 17.07
CA ILE A 142 -81.11 -23.63 18.50
C ILE A 142 -81.99 -22.63 19.26
N LEU A 143 -81.87 -21.34 18.97
CA LEU A 143 -82.60 -20.29 19.69
C LEU A 143 -84.08 -20.24 19.33
N PHE A 144 -84.45 -20.49 18.07
CA PHE A 144 -85.84 -20.46 17.60
C PHE A 144 -86.80 -21.37 18.39
N PRO A 145 -86.53 -22.68 18.61
CA PRO A 145 -87.42 -23.55 19.38
C PRO A 145 -87.50 -23.16 20.85
N ILE A 146 -86.39 -22.70 21.44
CA ILE A 146 -86.37 -22.23 22.84
C ILE A 146 -87.24 -20.98 23.00
N LEU A 147 -87.15 -20.04 22.06
CA LEU A 147 -87.93 -18.81 22.11
C LEU A 147 -89.43 -19.09 21.89
N SER A 148 -89.75 -20.02 20.96
CA SER A 148 -91.12 -20.50 20.75
C SER A 148 -91.69 -21.21 21.97
N SER A 149 -90.91 -22.05 22.66
CA SER A 149 -91.41 -22.77 23.85
C SER A 149 -91.66 -21.83 25.02
N VAL A 150 -90.78 -20.84 25.24
CA VAL A 150 -90.96 -19.82 26.27
C VAL A 150 -92.17 -18.93 25.96
N LEU A 151 -92.35 -18.50 24.71
CA LEU A 151 -93.49 -17.68 24.30
C LEU A 151 -94.83 -18.39 24.57
N VAL A 152 -94.94 -19.68 24.21
CA VAL A 152 -96.14 -20.50 24.46
C VAL A 152 -96.39 -20.69 25.96
N HIS A 153 -95.36 -20.71 26.79
CA HIS A 153 -95.54 -20.85 28.24
C HIS A 153 -95.98 -19.54 28.91
N VAL A 154 -95.62 -18.38 28.34
CA VAL A 154 -95.88 -17.05 28.91
C VAL A 154 -97.22 -16.45 28.45
N VAL A 155 -97.67 -16.75 27.21
CA VAL A 155 -98.97 -16.34 26.65
C VAL A 155 -100.08 -17.24 27.15
#